data_AF-A0A947DG22-F1
#
_entry.id   AF-A0A947DG22-F1
#
_cell.length_a   1.000
_cell.length_b   1.000
_cell.length_c   1.000
_cell.angle_alpha   90.00
_cell.angle_beta   90.00
_cell.angle_gamma   90.00
#
_symmetry.space_group_name_H-M   'P 1'
#
loop_
_entity.id
_entity.type
_entity.pdbx_description
1 polymer ?
#
loop_
_entity_poly.entity_id
_entity_poly.type
_entity_poly.pdbx_seq_one_letter_code
_entity_poly.pdbx_strand_id
1 'polypeptide(L)'
;MPRRQDPSSTPTTTAAGNKARVRFTFEPDRSSPNGVTYSWLIHRTYRGKTKAADAVRAFWLPFAYQDANNHSESELKDLAQQSIWRMEEQIQHLRETFGLKVPLRRTEPAEVTEIDPLAALTEETSRLNQMDLLDDFSDVL
;
A
#
# COMPACT_ATOMS: atom_id res chain seq x y z
N MET A 1 -15.37 -55.62 48.97
CA MET A 1 -14.11 -55.49 48.20
C MET A 1 -14.30 -54.38 47.15
N PRO A 2 -13.27 -53.57 46.86
CA PRO A 2 -13.38 -52.11 46.98
C PRO A 2 -13.54 -51.33 45.66
N ARG A 3 -14.06 -50.12 45.85
CA ARG A 3 -14.23 -48.98 44.94
C ARG A 3 -12.89 -48.60 44.29
N ARG A 4 -12.78 -48.62 42.96
CA ARG A 4 -11.76 -47.84 42.25
C ARG A 4 -12.36 -46.51 41.84
N GLN A 5 -12.00 -45.48 42.59
CA GLN A 5 -12.02 -44.09 42.15
C GLN A 5 -10.88 -43.95 41.15
N ASP A 6 -11.20 -43.65 39.89
CA ASP A 6 -10.21 -42.99 39.03
C ASP A 6 -10.43 -41.48 39.20
N PRO A 7 -9.39 -40.72 39.58
CA PRO A 7 -9.50 -39.29 39.77
C PRO A 7 -9.78 -38.63 38.44
N SER A 8 -10.89 -37.91 38.40
CA SER A 8 -11.14 -36.80 37.49
C SER A 8 -9.89 -35.92 37.39
N SER A 9 -9.13 -36.10 36.31
CA SER A 9 -8.09 -35.15 35.92
C SER A 9 -8.75 -33.81 35.65
N THR A 10 -8.42 -32.87 36.53
CA THR A 10 -8.68 -31.45 36.44
C THR A 10 -8.30 -30.87 35.07
N PRO A 11 -8.96 -29.77 34.64
CA PRO A 11 -8.67 -29.14 33.37
C PRO A 11 -7.26 -28.56 33.44
N THR A 12 -6.34 -29.09 32.65
CA THR A 12 -5.06 -28.41 32.44
C THR A 12 -5.33 -27.19 31.56
N THR A 13 -5.64 -26.08 32.22
CA THR A 13 -5.49 -24.73 31.70
C THR A 13 -4.00 -24.52 31.42
N THR A 14 -3.54 -24.97 30.26
CA THR A 14 -2.32 -24.42 29.66
C THR A 14 -2.75 -23.23 28.83
N ALA A 15 -2.86 -22.07 29.48
CA ALA A 15 -2.95 -20.78 28.80
C ALA A 15 -1.61 -20.51 28.10
N ALA A 16 -1.34 -21.25 27.02
CA ALA A 16 -0.34 -20.87 26.05
C ALA A 16 -0.80 -19.53 25.48
N GLY A 17 -0.08 -18.46 25.80
CA GLY A 17 -0.39 -17.09 25.40
C GLY A 17 -0.91 -17.05 23.98
N ASN A 18 -2.21 -16.80 23.85
CA ASN A 18 -2.93 -16.93 22.60
C ASN A 18 -2.54 -15.73 21.73
N LYS A 19 -1.39 -15.85 21.04
CA LYS A 19 -0.94 -14.81 20.11
C LYS A 19 -2.02 -14.69 19.04
N ALA A 20 -2.78 -13.59 19.11
CA ALA A 20 -3.84 -13.32 18.15
C ALA A 20 -3.27 -13.44 16.73
N ARG A 21 -3.90 -14.28 15.91
CA ARG A 21 -3.47 -14.51 14.53
C ARG A 21 -4.27 -13.60 13.63
N VAL A 22 -3.59 -12.86 12.76
CA VAL A 22 -4.24 -12.09 11.69
C VAL A 22 -4.54 -13.03 10.53
N ARG A 23 -5.80 -13.06 10.07
CA ARG A 23 -6.22 -13.74 8.85
C ARG A 23 -6.69 -12.69 7.84
N PHE A 24 -6.01 -12.65 6.69
CA PHE A 24 -6.38 -11.83 5.55
C PHE A 24 -6.64 -12.75 4.36
N THR A 25 -7.84 -12.67 3.78
CA THR A 25 -8.23 -13.47 2.61
C THR A 25 -8.34 -12.55 1.40
N PHE A 26 -7.65 -12.91 0.31
CA PHE A 26 -7.65 -12.18 -0.94
C PHE A 26 -7.75 -13.16 -2.10
N GLU A 27 -8.82 -13.03 -2.91
CA GLU A 27 -9.20 -14.01 -3.95
C GLU A 27 -9.29 -13.32 -5.32
N PRO A 28 -8.14 -12.91 -5.91
CA PRO A 28 -8.15 -12.28 -7.22
C PRO A 28 -8.52 -13.28 -8.31
N ASP A 29 -9.24 -12.81 -9.34
CA ASP A 29 -9.48 -13.59 -10.55
C ASP A 29 -8.16 -14.06 -11.17
N ARG A 30 -8.08 -15.32 -11.62
CA ARG A 30 -6.84 -15.93 -12.15
C ARG A 30 -6.28 -15.25 -13.39
N SER A 31 -7.11 -14.56 -14.16
CA SER A 31 -6.71 -13.78 -15.33
C SER A 31 -6.21 -12.38 -14.99
N SER A 32 -6.55 -11.87 -13.79
CA SER A 32 -6.06 -10.57 -13.33
C SER A 32 -4.54 -10.60 -13.08
N PRO A 33 -3.84 -9.44 -13.13
CA PRO A 33 -2.42 -9.37 -12.82
C PRO A 33 -2.05 -10.00 -11.46
N ASN A 34 -2.88 -9.77 -10.44
CA ASN A 34 -2.71 -10.37 -9.12
C ASN A 34 -2.91 -11.89 -9.13
N GLY A 35 -3.95 -12.38 -9.84
CA GLY A 35 -4.20 -13.81 -9.95
C GLY A 35 -3.10 -14.56 -10.68
N VAL A 36 -2.61 -14.02 -11.80
CA VAL A 36 -1.47 -14.59 -12.55
C VAL A 36 -0.23 -14.64 -11.66
N THR A 37 0.09 -13.54 -10.98
CA THR A 37 1.29 -13.42 -10.14
C THR A 37 1.25 -14.39 -8.96
N TYR A 38 0.17 -14.42 -8.19
CA TYR A 38 0.06 -15.32 -7.04
C TYR A 38 -0.06 -16.79 -7.44
N SER A 39 -0.75 -17.10 -8.54
CA SER A 39 -0.77 -18.47 -9.09
C SER A 39 0.65 -18.92 -9.46
N TRP A 40 1.42 -18.06 -10.15
CA TRP A 40 2.80 -18.35 -10.48
C TRP A 40 3.66 -18.56 -9.23
N LEU A 41 3.58 -17.68 -8.24
CA LEU A 41 4.34 -17.81 -7.00
C LEU A 41 4.02 -19.12 -6.26
N ILE A 42 2.75 -19.50 -6.16
CA ILE A 42 2.31 -20.70 -5.45
C ILE A 42 2.76 -21.98 -6.17
N HIS A 43 2.69 -22.01 -7.50
CA HIS A 43 2.95 -23.23 -8.27
C HIS A 43 4.38 -23.38 -8.77
N ARG A 44 5.13 -22.28 -8.93
CA ARG A 44 6.47 -22.28 -9.54
C ARG A 44 7.60 -21.97 -8.57
N THR A 45 7.29 -21.53 -7.35
CA THR A 45 8.33 -21.20 -6.37
C THR A 45 8.13 -21.92 -5.04
N TYR A 46 9.24 -22.37 -4.45
CA TYR A 46 9.22 -22.82 -3.06
C TYR A 46 8.86 -21.63 -2.15
N ARG A 47 7.91 -21.85 -1.23
CA ARG A 47 7.40 -20.82 -0.28
C ARG A 47 6.83 -19.56 -0.94
N GLY A 48 6.12 -19.69 -2.06
CA GLY A 48 5.52 -18.56 -2.78
C GLY A 48 4.67 -17.62 -1.93
N LYS A 49 3.89 -18.16 -0.97
CA LYS A 49 3.11 -17.33 -0.02
C LYS A 49 4.00 -16.46 0.87
N THR A 50 5.11 -16.99 1.35
CA THR A 50 6.09 -16.23 2.14
C THR A 50 6.74 -15.15 1.29
N LYS A 51 7.13 -15.46 0.05
CA LYS A 51 7.70 -14.47 -0.87
C LYS A 51 6.74 -13.32 -1.17
N ALA A 52 5.47 -13.63 -1.41
CA ALA A 52 4.43 -12.61 -1.58
C ALA A 52 4.31 -11.71 -0.34
N ALA A 53 4.24 -12.30 0.85
CA ALA A 53 4.18 -11.54 2.10
C ALA A 53 5.44 -10.70 2.34
N ASP A 54 6.63 -11.23 2.04
CA ASP A 54 7.90 -10.52 2.18
C ASP A 54 7.99 -9.33 1.23
N ALA A 55 7.52 -9.47 -0.02
CA ALA A 55 7.50 -8.38 -0.99
C ALA A 55 6.55 -7.23 -0.55
N VAL A 56 5.34 -7.58 -0.10
CA VAL A 56 4.40 -6.58 0.44
C VAL A 56 4.96 -5.92 1.69
N ARG A 57 5.53 -6.72 2.61
CA ARG A 57 6.12 -6.21 3.85
C ARG A 57 7.30 -5.27 3.59
N ALA A 58 8.13 -5.56 2.58
CA ALA A 58 9.30 -4.74 2.28
C ALA A 58 8.95 -3.26 2.08
N PHE A 59 7.80 -2.95 1.47
CA PHE A 59 7.36 -1.57 1.30
C PHE A 59 6.54 -1.04 2.49
N TRP A 60 5.60 -1.83 3.01
CA TRP A 60 4.60 -1.31 3.96
C TRP A 60 5.01 -1.36 5.44
N LEU A 61 6.05 -2.12 5.80
CA LEU A 61 6.43 -2.31 7.21
C LEU A 61 6.79 -1.00 7.95
N PRO A 62 7.55 -0.05 7.38
CA PRO A 62 7.87 1.21 8.06
C PRO A 62 6.61 2.00 8.43
N PHE A 63 5.65 2.09 7.50
CA PHE A 63 4.39 2.79 7.72
C PHE A 63 3.52 2.09 8.78
N ALA A 64 3.45 0.76 8.74
CA ALA A 64 2.70 0.00 9.73
C ALA A 64 3.27 0.18 11.15
N TYR A 65 4.60 0.27 11.29
CA TYR A 65 5.24 0.49 12.59
C TYR A 65 5.18 1.94 13.06
N GLN A 66 5.16 2.89 12.12
CA GLN A 66 4.89 4.30 12.41
C GLN A 66 3.48 4.48 12.98
N ASP A 67 2.47 3.87 12.36
CA ASP A 67 1.07 3.94 12.80
C ASP A 67 0.86 3.26 14.16
N ALA A 68 1.56 2.14 14.40
CA ALA A 68 1.50 1.43 15.68
C ALA A 68 2.13 2.20 16.86
N ASN A 69 2.86 3.30 16.60
CA ASN A 69 3.50 4.19 17.59
C ASN A 69 4.33 3.49 18.68
N ASN A 70 4.93 2.34 18.33
CA ASN A 70 5.71 1.48 19.24
C ASN A 70 7.23 1.55 19.01
N HIS A 71 7.68 2.40 18.09
CA HIS A 71 9.09 2.52 17.69
C HIS A 71 9.54 3.98 17.76
N SER A 72 10.80 4.19 18.15
CA SER A 72 11.43 5.49 18.09
C SER A 72 11.63 5.96 16.64
N GLU A 73 11.80 7.26 16.45
CA GLU A 73 12.05 7.84 15.12
C GLU A 73 13.31 7.25 14.46
N SER A 74 14.36 7.00 15.24
CA SER A 74 15.59 6.36 14.75
C SER A 74 15.34 4.93 14.25
N GLU A 75 14.59 4.13 15.01
CA GLU A 75 14.25 2.77 14.61
C GLU A 75 13.38 2.74 13.34
N LEU A 76 12.46 3.69 13.20
CA LEU A 76 11.64 3.83 11.99
C LEU A 76 12.49 4.19 10.77
N LYS A 77 13.48 5.08 10.92
CA LYS A 77 14.42 5.44 9.85
C LYS A 77 15.29 4.25 9.44
N ASP A 78 15.83 3.52 10.41
CA ASP A 78 16.63 2.32 10.15
C ASP A 78 15.80 1.25 9.43
N LEU A 79 14.53 1.09 9.83
CA LEU A 79 13.62 0.13 9.22
C LEU A 79 13.23 0.56 7.79
N ALA A 80 12.99 1.85 7.55
CA ALA A 80 12.78 2.39 6.21
C ALA A 80 14.01 2.19 5.30
N GLN A 81 15.22 2.41 5.83
CA GLN A 81 16.46 2.21 5.08
C GLN A 81 16.65 0.74 4.68
N GLN A 82 16.37 -0.19 5.59
CA GLN A 82 16.40 -1.63 5.31
C GLN A 82 15.36 -2.02 4.26
N SER A 83 14.16 -1.46 4.35
CA SER A 83 13.10 -1.62 3.36
C SER A 83 13.54 -1.18 1.96
N ILE A 84 14.21 -0.02 1.85
CA ILE A 84 14.76 0.49 0.59
C ILE A 84 15.77 -0.51 0.00
N TRP A 85 16.75 -0.97 0.77
CA TRP A 85 17.76 -1.92 0.27
C TRP A 85 17.14 -3.21 -0.26
N ARG A 86 16.13 -3.74 0.43
CA ARG A 86 15.41 -4.95 -0.01
C ARG A 86 14.67 -4.73 -1.33
N MET A 87 14.06 -3.57 -1.52
CA MET A 87 13.37 -3.24 -2.76
C MET A 87 14.35 -2.99 -3.90
N GLU A 88 15.48 -2.33 -3.64
CA GLU A 88 16.54 -2.13 -4.62
C GLU A 88 17.10 -3.46 -5.13
N GLU A 89 17.31 -4.44 -4.24
CA GLU A 89 17.70 -5.81 -4.61
C GLU A 89 16.68 -6.46 -5.56
N GLN A 90 15.38 -6.33 -5.26
CA GLN A 90 14.31 -6.86 -6.13
C GLN A 90 14.25 -6.14 -7.48
N ILE A 91 14.37 -4.82 -7.49
CA ILE A 91 14.40 -4.01 -8.71
C ILE A 91 15.61 -4.40 -9.57
N GLN A 92 16.77 -4.59 -8.95
CA GLN A 92 17.99 -5.00 -9.64
C GLN A 92 17.82 -6.39 -10.27
N HIS A 93 17.24 -7.33 -9.54
CA HIS A 93 16.94 -8.67 -10.08
C HIS A 93 15.97 -8.61 -11.28
N LEU A 94 14.94 -7.76 -11.24
CA LEU A 94 14.06 -7.53 -12.39
C LEU A 94 14.83 -6.95 -13.57
N ARG A 95 15.72 -5.97 -13.33
CA ARG A 95 16.54 -5.37 -14.39
C ARG A 95 17.41 -6.40 -15.09
N GLU A 96 18.10 -7.25 -14.33
CA GLU A 96 18.94 -8.30 -14.87
C GLU A 96 18.13 -9.35 -15.63
N THR A 97 17.02 -9.81 -15.06
CA THR A 97 16.18 -10.86 -15.65
C THR A 97 15.55 -10.42 -16.96
N PHE A 98 15.16 -9.15 -17.08
CA PHE A 98 14.46 -8.61 -18.24
C PHE A 98 15.34 -7.70 -19.12
N GLY A 99 16.65 -7.62 -18.86
CA GLY A 99 17.59 -6.80 -19.63
C GLY A 99 17.30 -5.30 -19.60
N LEU A 100 16.70 -4.79 -18.52
CA LEU A 100 16.33 -3.39 -18.39
C LEU A 100 17.53 -2.56 -17.94
N LYS A 101 17.78 -1.43 -18.63
CA LYS A 101 18.80 -0.47 -18.20
C LYS A 101 18.30 0.32 -16.98
N VAL A 102 19.23 0.80 -16.16
CA VAL A 102 18.92 1.77 -15.10
C VAL A 102 18.36 3.03 -15.78
N PRO A 103 17.14 3.47 -15.44
CA PRO A 103 16.64 4.73 -15.95
C PRO A 103 17.60 5.84 -15.49
N LEU A 104 18.21 6.57 -16.43
CA LEU A 104 18.73 7.90 -16.13
C LEU A 104 17.54 8.67 -15.57
N ARG A 105 17.66 9.21 -14.35
CA ARG A 105 16.62 10.05 -13.74
C ARG A 105 16.09 10.97 -14.84
N ARG A 106 14.79 10.89 -15.15
CA ARG A 106 14.13 11.97 -15.88
C ARG A 106 14.29 13.20 -14.99
N THR A 107 15.31 14.00 -15.27
CA THR A 107 15.28 15.41 -14.92
C THR A 107 14.16 15.96 -15.79
N GLU A 108 12.93 15.95 -15.28
CA GLU A 108 11.94 16.84 -15.86
C GLU A 108 12.52 18.25 -15.71
N PRO A 109 12.61 19.04 -16.80
CA PRO A 109 12.95 20.43 -16.63
C PRO A 109 11.89 21.02 -15.70
N ALA A 110 12.33 21.59 -14.58
CA ALA A 110 11.51 22.48 -13.81
C ALA A 110 11.14 23.62 -14.76
N GLU A 111 9.95 23.55 -15.35
CA GLU A 111 9.29 24.69 -15.95
C GLU A 111 8.90 25.58 -14.76
N VAL A 112 9.88 26.34 -14.29
CA VAL A 112 9.65 27.52 -13.46
C VAL A 112 9.00 28.51 -14.41
N THR A 113 7.67 28.43 -14.51
CA THR A 113 6.89 29.57 -15.00
C THR A 113 7.09 30.66 -13.95
N GLU A 114 8.07 31.53 -14.19
CA GLU A 114 8.13 32.86 -13.56
C GLU A 114 6.82 33.56 -13.92
N ILE A 115 5.83 33.45 -13.02
CA ILE A 115 4.62 34.25 -13.09
C ILE A 115 5.00 35.61 -12.52
N ASP A 116 5.28 36.56 -13.41
CA ASP A 116 5.44 37.98 -13.09
C ASP A 116 4.16 38.49 -12.39
N PRO A 117 4.21 38.98 -11.13
CA PRO A 117 3.01 39.24 -10.33
C PRO A 117 2.30 40.56 -10.67
N LEU A 118 2.37 41.05 -11.92
CA LEU A 118 1.81 42.36 -12.30
C LEU A 118 0.73 42.32 -13.39
N ALA A 119 0.30 41.15 -13.87
CA ALA A 119 -0.76 41.04 -14.90
C ALA A 119 -2.13 40.56 -14.36
N ALA A 120 -2.25 40.20 -13.08
CA ALA A 120 -3.45 39.57 -12.52
C ALA A 120 -4.51 40.53 -11.94
N LEU A 121 -4.53 41.81 -12.35
CA LEU A 121 -5.46 42.82 -11.80
C LEU A 121 -6.40 43.48 -12.82
N THR A 122 -6.56 42.93 -14.03
CA THR A 122 -7.39 43.57 -15.07
C THR A 122 -8.48 42.69 -15.70
N GLU A 123 -8.75 41.47 -15.22
CA GLU A 123 -9.82 40.63 -15.78
C GLU A 123 -11.07 40.44 -14.89
N GLU A 124 -11.08 40.94 -13.65
CA GLU A 124 -12.21 40.72 -12.73
C GLU A 124 -13.38 41.74 -12.82
N THR A 125 -13.33 42.72 -13.72
CA THR A 125 -14.41 43.74 -13.82
C THR A 125 -15.27 43.69 -15.08
N SER A 126 -15.06 42.73 -16.00
CA SER A 126 -15.77 42.71 -17.29
C SER A 126 -16.85 41.62 -17.44
N ARG A 127 -17.23 40.89 -16.37
CA ARG A 127 -18.25 39.81 -16.43
C ARG A 127 -19.54 40.07 -15.65
N LEU A 128 -19.70 41.25 -15.03
CA LEU A 128 -20.87 41.57 -14.19
C LEU A 128 -21.93 42.46 -14.85
N ASN A 129 -21.87 42.73 -16.16
CA ASN A 129 -22.82 43.59 -16.89
C ASN A 129 -23.56 42.91 -18.06
N GLN A 130 -23.85 41.62 -17.96
CA GLN A 130 -24.79 40.95 -18.86
C GLN A 130 -25.71 39.96 -18.11
N MET A 131 -26.35 40.45 -17.05
CA MET A 131 -27.71 40.01 -16.71
C MET A 131 -28.66 41.05 -17.28
N ASP A 132 -29.35 40.69 -18.35
CA ASP A 132 -30.70 41.12 -18.74
C ASP A 132 -30.83 41.04 -20.26
N LEU A 133 -31.29 39.89 -20.76
CA LEU A 133 -32.31 39.87 -21.79
C LEU A 133 -32.92 38.47 -21.90
N LEU A 134 -34.11 38.36 -21.30
CA LEU A 134 -35.26 37.53 -21.74
C LEU A 134 -35.20 36.04 -21.32
N ASP A 135 -35.95 35.69 -20.28
CA ASP A 135 -37.37 35.31 -20.36
C ASP A 135 -37.60 34.11 -21.28
N ASP A 136 -37.59 32.91 -20.69
CA ASP A 136 -38.64 31.93 -20.98
C ASP A 136 -38.73 30.91 -19.83
N PHE A 137 -39.45 31.30 -18.77
CA PHE A 137 -39.99 30.36 -17.81
C PHE A 137 -41.39 29.93 -18.28
N SER A 138 -41.66 28.63 -18.12
CA SER A 138 -42.96 27.96 -17.95
C SER A 138 -43.95 27.93 -19.11
N ASP A 139 -44.27 26.71 -19.59
CA ASP A 139 -45.53 26.02 -19.26
C ASP A 139 -45.58 24.60 -19.88
N VAL A 140 -45.74 23.52 -19.09
CA VAL A 140 -47.01 22.82 -18.77
C VAL A 140 -47.52 21.94 -19.93
N LEU A 141 -47.16 20.64 -19.89
CA LEU A 141 -48.05 19.44 -19.87
C LEU A 141 -47.27 18.15 -20.16
#